data_AF-A0A2M9PB56-F1
#
_entry.id   AF-A0A2M9PB56-F1
#
_cell.length_a   1.000
_cell.length_b   1.000
_cell.length_c   1.000
_cell.angle_alpha   90.00
_cell.angle_beta   90.00
_cell.angle_gamma   90.00
#
_symmetry.space_group_name_H-M   'P 1'
#
loop_
_entity.id
_entity.type
_entity.pdbx_description
1 polymer ?
#
loop_
_entity_poly.entity_id
_entity_poly.type
_entity_poly.pdbx_seq_one_letter_code
_entity_poly.pdbx_strand_id
1 'polypeptide(L)'
;RPAPAGPYRLALGIRDRLLAFEVTTEAGEPAGAFLLSLTPFRQIFKDYFQICEAYFDAVRRLPPAQIEAIDMGRRGLHDEGSRILLERLDGKVETDMATARRLFTLLCALQIRG
;
A
#
# COMPACT_ATOMS: atom_id res chain seq x y z
N ARG A 1 15.33 20.73 -8.66
CA ARG A 1 16.21 20.89 -7.48
C ARG A 1 16.54 19.50 -6.98
N PRO A 2 17.78 19.17 -6.57
CA PRO A 2 18.05 17.89 -5.92
C PRO A 2 17.15 17.76 -4.68
N ALA A 3 16.68 16.55 -4.39
CA ALA A 3 15.93 16.28 -3.17
C ALA A 3 16.85 16.58 -1.95
N PRO A 4 16.33 17.21 -0.88
CA PRO A 4 17.09 17.35 0.37
C PRO A 4 17.56 15.99 0.86
N ALA A 5 18.71 15.90 1.54
CA ALA A 5 19.08 14.63 2.17
C ALA A 5 18.05 14.23 3.24
N GLY A 6 17.73 12.94 3.30
CA GLY A 6 16.91 12.37 4.36
C GLY A 6 17.63 12.38 5.73
N PRO A 7 16.98 11.85 6.78
CA PRO A 7 15.74 11.08 6.73
C PRO A 7 14.48 11.96 6.54
N TYR A 8 13.41 11.33 6.05
CA TYR A 8 12.16 12.00 5.71
C TYR A 8 11.03 11.56 6.64
N ARG A 9 10.02 12.43 6.77
CA ARG A 9 8.70 12.08 7.26
C ARG A 9 7.76 11.95 6.06
N LEU A 10 6.97 10.89 6.04
CA LEU A 10 5.97 10.65 5.00
C LEU A 10 4.57 10.68 5.62
N ALA A 11 3.73 11.58 5.12
CA ALA A 11 2.30 11.55 5.37
C ALA A 11 1.58 10.96 4.15
N LEU A 12 0.69 10.00 4.42
CA LEU A 12 -0.16 9.35 3.42
C LEU A 12 -1.62 9.69 3.70
N GLY A 13 -2.38 9.99 2.66
CA GLY A 13 -3.81 10.30 2.80
C GLY A 13 -4.58 10.08 1.52
N ILE A 14 -5.91 10.10 1.62
CA ILE A 14 -6.80 10.09 0.44
C ILE A 14 -7.38 11.51 0.27
N ARG A 15 -7.36 12.01 -0.97
CA ARG A 15 -7.94 13.28 -1.40
C ARG A 15 -8.64 13.04 -2.73
N ASP A 16 -9.96 13.24 -2.81
CA ASP A 16 -10.73 13.07 -4.06
C ASP A 16 -10.47 11.77 -4.83
N ARG A 17 -10.37 10.64 -4.10
CA ARG A 17 -10.01 9.30 -4.63
C ARG A 17 -8.61 9.19 -5.24
N LEU A 18 -7.73 10.12 -4.90
CA LEU A 18 -6.30 10.07 -5.16
C LEU A 18 -5.56 9.79 -3.86
N LEU A 19 -4.47 9.04 -3.95
CA LEU A 19 -3.55 8.82 -2.86
C LEU A 19 -2.53 9.96 -2.84
N ALA A 20 -2.54 10.72 -1.75
CA ALA A 20 -1.62 11.80 -1.50
C ALA A 20 -0.38 11.29 -0.76
N PHE A 21 0.80 11.67 -1.29
CA PHE A 21 2.09 11.54 -0.65
C PHE A 21 2.59 12.94 -0.33
N GLU A 22 2.83 13.22 0.94
CA GLU A 22 3.46 14.45 1.41
C GLU A 22 4.75 14.06 2.13
N VAL A 23 5.88 14.54 1.61
CA VAL A 23 7.22 14.22 2.10
C VAL A 23 7.86 15.48 2.66
N THR A 24 8.26 15.43 3.91
CA THR A 24 9.01 16.51 4.57
C THR A 24 10.34 15.99 5.08
N THR A 25 11.30 16.88 5.28
CA THR A 25 12.50 16.57 6.07
C THR A 25 12.12 16.36 7.54
N GLU A 26 13.06 15.90 8.37
CA GLU A 26 12.84 15.82 9.82
C GLU A 26 12.48 17.16 10.46
N ALA A 27 13.03 18.26 9.93
CA ALA A 27 12.76 19.63 10.38
C ALA A 27 11.38 20.15 9.95
N GLY A 28 10.61 19.37 9.16
CA GLY A 28 9.29 19.75 8.66
C GLY A 28 9.32 20.52 7.34
N GLU A 29 10.49 20.71 6.74
CA GLU A 29 10.62 21.41 5.46
C GLU A 29 10.08 20.55 4.30
N PRO A 30 9.29 21.11 3.35
CA PRO A 30 8.79 20.36 2.21
C PRO A 30 9.92 19.78 1.35
N ALA A 31 9.93 18.46 1.18
CA ALA A 31 10.87 17.74 0.30
C ALA A 31 10.19 17.33 -1.02
N GLY A 32 8.88 17.08 -1.00
CA GLY A 32 8.09 16.78 -2.19
C GLY A 32 6.65 16.44 -1.86
N ALA A 33 5.75 16.59 -2.81
CA ALA A 33 4.37 16.15 -2.69
C ALA A 33 3.82 15.73 -4.06
N PHE A 34 3.05 14.65 -4.10
CA PHE A 34 2.41 14.18 -5.32
C PHE A 34 1.16 13.36 -5.03
N LEU A 35 0.31 13.23 -6.06
CA LEU A 35 -0.91 12.44 -6.03
C LEU A 35 -0.77 11.24 -6.97
N LEU A 36 -1.26 10.08 -6.54
CA LEU A 36 -1.41 8.89 -7.38
C LEU A 36 -2.88 8.55 -7.56
N SER A 37 -3.26 8.22 -8.80
CA SER A 37 -4.59 7.67 -9.08
C SER A 37 -4.75 6.31 -8.40
N LEU A 38 -5.87 6.11 -7.71
CA LEU A 38 -6.23 4.81 -7.13
C LEU A 38 -6.80 3.83 -8.16
N THR A 39 -7.09 4.29 -9.39
CA THR A 39 -7.72 3.46 -10.43
C THR A 39 -6.97 2.15 -10.73
N PRO A 40 -5.63 2.15 -10.88
CA PRO A 40 -4.87 0.91 -11.12
C PRO A 40 -4.98 -0.12 -9.99
N PHE A 41 -5.32 0.31 -8.77
CA PHE A 41 -5.38 -0.56 -7.60
C PHE A 41 -6.79 -1.13 -7.33
N ARG A 42 -7.82 -0.67 -8.05
CA ARG A 42 -9.23 -1.00 -7.76
C ARG A 42 -9.48 -2.51 -7.69
N GLN A 43 -8.99 -3.26 -8.67
CA GLN A 43 -9.18 -4.70 -8.71
C GLN A 43 -8.45 -5.40 -7.56
N ILE A 44 -7.19 -5.04 -7.31
CA ILE A 44 -6.40 -5.60 -6.20
C ILE A 44 -7.04 -5.31 -4.85
N PHE A 45 -7.55 -4.10 -4.62
CA PHE A 45 -8.25 -3.79 -3.37
C PHE A 45 -9.51 -4.64 -3.21
N LYS A 46 -10.32 -4.76 -4.26
CA LYS A 46 -11.51 -5.61 -4.24
C LYS A 46 -11.17 -7.06 -3.89
N ASP A 47 -10.21 -7.65 -4.59
CA ASP A 47 -9.80 -9.03 -4.36
C ASP A 47 -9.17 -9.22 -2.97
N TYR A 48 -8.41 -8.22 -2.50
CA TYR A 48 -7.81 -8.21 -1.18
C TYR A 48 -8.87 -8.19 -0.07
N PHE A 49 -9.91 -7.37 -0.19
CA PHE A 49 -10.98 -7.34 0.81
C PHE A 49 -11.79 -8.62 0.81
N GLN A 50 -12.10 -9.17 -0.37
CA GLN A 50 -12.80 -10.46 -0.47
C GLN A 50 -12.00 -11.60 0.17
N ILE A 51 -10.69 -11.68 -0.07
CA ILE A 51 -9.87 -12.74 0.55
C ILE A 51 -9.69 -12.52 2.06
N CYS A 52 -9.69 -11.27 2.52
CA CYS A 52 -9.65 -10.96 3.95
C CYS A 52 -10.92 -11.42 4.67
N GLU A 53 -12.10 -11.22 4.06
CA GLU A 53 -13.36 -11.76 4.57
C GLU A 53 -13.33 -13.29 4.63
N ALA A 54 -12.93 -13.94 3.53
CA ALA A 54 -12.80 -15.40 3.48
C ALA A 54 -11.80 -15.93 4.52
N TYR A 55 -10.67 -15.26 4.70
CA TYR A 55 -9.68 -15.59 5.72
C TYR A 55 -10.26 -15.46 7.14
N PHE A 56 -10.97 -14.37 7.42
CA PHE A 56 -11.58 -14.12 8.72
C PHE A 56 -12.66 -15.16 9.06
N ASP A 57 -13.47 -15.58 8.09
CA ASP A 57 -14.44 -16.65 8.29
C ASP A 57 -13.77 -18.01 8.49
N ALA A 58 -12.71 -18.28 7.72
CA ALA A 58 -11.99 -19.56 7.76
C ALA A 58 -11.24 -19.75 9.09
N VAL A 59 -10.54 -18.75 9.60
CA VAL A 59 -9.76 -18.86 10.86
C VAL A 59 -10.64 -19.15 12.08
N ARG A 60 -11.94 -18.84 12.00
CA ARG A 60 -12.91 -19.11 13.08
C ARG A 60 -13.48 -20.54 13.03
N ARG A 61 -13.31 -21.25 11.91
CA ARG A 61 -13.98 -22.53 11.64
C ARG A 61 -13.04 -23.67 11.28
N LEU A 62 -11.87 -23.37 10.71
CA LEU A 62 -10.96 -24.34 10.12
C LEU A 62 -9.62 -24.38 10.86
N PRO A 63 -8.95 -25.55 10.91
CA PRO A 63 -7.59 -25.66 11.42
C PRO A 63 -6.58 -24.84 10.57
N PRO A 64 -5.45 -24.39 11.16
CA PRO A 64 -4.43 -23.60 10.46
C PRO A 64 -3.95 -24.19 9.13
N ALA A 65 -3.71 -25.50 9.07
CA ALA A 65 -3.27 -26.18 7.85
C ALA A 65 -4.25 -26.04 6.67
N GLN A 66 -5.54 -25.79 6.95
CA GLN A 66 -6.58 -25.65 5.92
C GLN A 66 -6.77 -24.20 5.44
N ILE A 67 -6.15 -23.22 6.10
CA ILE A 67 -6.24 -21.79 5.71
C ILE A 67 -4.99 -21.28 4.99
N GLU A 68 -3.93 -22.10 4.90
CA GLU A 68 -2.65 -21.73 4.28
C GLU A 68 -2.81 -21.24 2.84
N ALA A 69 -3.67 -21.89 2.04
CA ALA A 69 -3.92 -21.47 0.67
C ALA A 69 -4.55 -20.06 0.58
N ILE A 70 -5.47 -19.74 1.50
CA ILE A 70 -6.10 -18.41 1.59
C ILE A 70 -5.04 -17.38 2.01
N ASP A 71 -4.22 -17.72 3.00
CA ASP A 71 -3.16 -16.83 3.49
C ASP A 71 -2.07 -16.57 2.43
N MET A 72 -1.70 -17.59 1.66
CA MET A 72 -0.82 -17.44 0.50
C MET A 72 -1.43 -16.50 -0.56
N GLY A 73 -2.72 -16.68 -0.89
CA GLY A 73 -3.41 -15.80 -1.82
C GLY A 73 -3.43 -14.34 -1.33
N ARG A 74 -3.69 -14.14 -0.03
CA ARG A 74 -3.64 -12.82 0.61
C ARG A 74 -2.25 -12.18 0.50
N ARG A 75 -1.18 -12.96 0.74
CA ARG A 75 0.19 -12.47 0.58
C ARG A 75 0.50 -12.11 -0.87
N GLY A 76 0.04 -12.92 -1.83
CA GLY A 76 0.21 -12.69 -3.26
C GLY A 76 -0.45 -11.39 -3.74
N LEU A 77 -1.65 -11.06 -3.25
CA LEU A 77 -2.31 -9.79 -3.57
C LEU A 77 -1.54 -8.57 -3.05
N HIS A 78 -0.90 -8.68 -1.88
CA HIS A 78 0.03 -7.64 -1.41
C HIS A 78 1.25 -7.52 -2.31
N ASP A 79 1.83 -8.63 -2.79
CA ASP A 79 2.97 -8.55 -3.72
C ASP A 79 2.57 -7.91 -5.05
N GLU A 80 1.40 -8.27 -5.57
CA GLU A 80 0.85 -7.68 -6.80
C GLU A 80 0.63 -6.18 -6.65
N GLY A 81 -0.07 -5.76 -5.59
CA GLY A 81 -0.32 -4.34 -5.31
C GLY A 81 0.95 -3.54 -5.09
N SER A 82 1.98 -4.17 -4.51
CA SER A 82 3.30 -3.54 -4.28
C SER A 82 4.09 -3.35 -5.57
N ARG A 83 3.99 -4.29 -6.53
CA ARG A 83 4.60 -4.13 -7.86
C ARG A 83 3.94 -2.99 -8.64
N ILE A 84 2.60 -2.94 -8.63
CA ILE A 84 1.87 -1.80 -9.20
C ILE A 84 2.34 -0.50 -8.53
N LEU A 85 2.46 -0.47 -7.19
CA LEU A 85 2.89 0.73 -6.49
C LEU A 85 4.31 1.17 -6.90
N LEU A 86 5.26 0.25 -7.02
CA LEU A 86 6.61 0.55 -7.52
C LEU A 86 6.56 1.19 -8.91
N GLU A 87 5.83 0.60 -9.85
CA GLU A 87 5.68 1.13 -11.21
C GLU A 87 5.05 2.53 -11.20
N ARG A 88 4.09 2.80 -10.32
CA ARG A 88 3.47 4.13 -10.19
C ARG A 88 4.41 5.16 -9.55
N LEU A 89 5.31 4.72 -8.67
CA LEU A 89 6.31 5.54 -8.00
C LEU A 89 7.54 5.80 -8.87
N ASP A 90 7.75 5.03 -9.93
CA ASP A 90 8.85 5.24 -10.86
C ASP A 90 8.89 6.70 -11.38
N GLY A 91 10.11 7.23 -11.43
CA GLY A 91 10.40 8.64 -11.70
C GLY A 91 9.97 9.65 -10.62
N LYS A 92 9.41 9.22 -9.47
CA LYS A 92 9.00 10.09 -8.36
C LYS A 92 9.70 9.75 -7.05
N VAL A 93 9.79 8.45 -6.74
CA VAL A 93 10.40 7.94 -5.51
C VAL A 93 11.22 6.71 -5.87
N GLU A 94 12.50 6.74 -5.51
CA GLU A 94 13.36 5.56 -5.54
C GLU A 94 13.12 4.74 -4.27
N THR A 95 12.67 3.50 -4.42
CA THR A 95 12.39 2.62 -3.29
C THR A 95 12.47 1.15 -3.70
N ASP A 96 12.46 0.26 -2.73
CA ASP A 96 12.54 -1.18 -2.95
C ASP A 96 11.18 -1.87 -2.74
N MET A 97 11.10 -3.13 -3.17
CA MET A 97 9.89 -3.95 -3.04
C MET A 97 9.45 -4.15 -1.58
N ALA A 98 10.40 -4.26 -0.65
CA ALA A 98 10.08 -4.44 0.76
C ALA A 98 9.38 -3.21 1.34
N THR A 99 9.84 -2.02 0.98
CA THR A 99 9.28 -0.73 1.38
C THR A 99 7.96 -0.49 0.67
N ALA A 100 7.88 -0.76 -0.64
CA ALA A 100 6.63 -0.69 -1.39
C ALA A 100 5.54 -1.59 -0.77
N ARG A 101 5.90 -2.79 -0.29
CA ARG A 101 4.97 -3.68 0.42
C ARG A 101 4.47 -3.14 1.74
N ARG A 102 5.33 -2.48 2.51
CA ARG A 102 4.93 -1.77 3.74
C ARG A 102 4.00 -0.60 3.41
N LEU A 103 4.31 0.18 2.38
CA LEU A 103 3.45 1.27 1.92
C LEU A 103 2.09 0.73 1.46
N PHE A 104 2.05 -0.30 0.62
CA PHE A 104 0.80 -0.91 0.14
C PHE A 104 -0.07 -1.43 1.29
N THR A 105 0.54 -2.00 2.33
CA THR A 105 -0.18 -2.37 3.57
C THR A 105 -0.87 -1.17 4.22
N LEU A 106 -0.19 -0.03 4.32
CA LEU A 106 -0.80 1.22 4.80
C LEU A 106 -1.92 1.71 3.87
N LEU A 107 -1.76 1.56 2.55
CA LEU A 107 -2.80 1.92 1.58
C LEU A 107 -4.08 1.10 1.78
N CYS A 108 -3.95 -0.22 1.93
CA CYS A 108 -5.10 -1.08 2.25
C CYS A 108 -5.78 -0.61 3.55
N ALA A 109 -5.01 -0.24 4.57
CA ALA A 109 -5.58 0.27 5.82
C ALA A 109 -6.29 1.63 5.67
N LEU A 110 -5.83 2.50 4.76
CA LEU A 110 -6.50 3.75 4.43
C LEU A 110 -7.80 3.52 3.66
N GLN A 111 -7.84 2.54 2.75
CA GLN A 111 -9.04 2.18 2.00
C GLN A 111 -10.14 1.57 2.87
N ILE A 112 -9.81 0.89 3.97
CA ILE A 112 -10.83 0.35 4.91
C ILE A 112 -11.53 1.47 5.69
N ARG A 113 -10.88 2.62 5.90
CA ARG A 113 -11.38 3.72 6.73
C ARG A 113 -12.10 4.83 5.94
N GLY A 114 -12.10 4.76 4.61
CA GLY A 114 -12.73 5.75 3.72
C GLY A 114 -13.91 5.17 2.98
#